data_AF-A0A2H0KXZ5-F1
#
_entry.id   AF-A0A2H0KXZ5-F1
#
_cell.length_a   1.000
_cell.length_b   1.000
_cell.length_c   1.000
_cell.angle_alpha   90.00
_cell.angle_beta   90.00
_cell.angle_gamma   90.00
#
_symmetry.space_group_name_H-M   'P 1'
#
loop_
_entity.id
_entity.type
_entity.pdbx_description
1 polymer ?
#
loop_
_entity_poly.entity_id
_entity_poly.type
_entity_poly.pdbx_seq_one_letter_code
_entity_poly.pdbx_strand_id
1 'polypeptide(L)'
;MLIGFFIGLSYERKQNIGVAVNLDAQEKCAKQAAQEFNRLGYTIEEDWQLRNHYNKKLNKCFAEIYGTHLQELNQKFYTNRLIIDAFEGKTYADFLCPTSDGGCASTTVYICKVLDKKCVSEEEFEKLIKPLMEN
;
A
#
# COMPACT_ATOMS: atom_id res chain seq x y z
N MET A 1 -34.19 45.20 -4.11
CA MET A 1 -34.24 43.84 -3.54
C MET A 1 -33.41 42.95 -4.46
N LEU A 2 -32.13 42.70 -4.15
CA LEU A 2 -31.24 41.83 -4.93
C LEU A 2 -30.51 40.93 -3.94
N ILE A 3 -31.03 39.71 -3.77
CA ILE A 3 -30.43 38.68 -2.93
C ILE A 3 -29.81 37.64 -3.84
N GLY A 4 -28.50 37.42 -3.65
CA GLY A 4 -27.87 36.09 -3.70
C GLY A 4 -27.51 35.51 -5.07
N PHE A 5 -26.30 35.78 -5.57
CA PHE A 5 -25.65 34.94 -6.59
C PHE A 5 -24.13 34.70 -6.37
N PHE A 6 -23.57 35.05 -5.21
CA PHE A 6 -22.12 34.95 -4.98
C PHE A 6 -21.63 33.65 -4.30
N ILE A 7 -22.53 32.77 -3.84
CA ILE A 7 -22.12 31.62 -3.00
C ILE A 7 -21.63 30.43 -3.85
N GLY A 8 -22.20 30.21 -5.05
CA GLY A 8 -21.91 29.04 -5.90
C GLY A 8 -20.48 28.96 -6.46
N LEU A 9 -19.94 30.08 -6.95
CA LEU A 9 -18.60 30.14 -7.58
C LEU A 9 -17.44 29.83 -6.63
N SER A 10 -17.62 30.04 -5.33
CA SER A 10 -16.59 29.77 -4.31
C SER A 10 -16.50 28.29 -3.94
N TYR A 11 -17.63 27.57 -4.04
CA TYR A 11 -17.74 26.19 -3.63
C TYR A 11 -17.19 25.24 -4.69
N GLU A 12 -17.59 25.42 -5.95
CA GLU A 12 -17.08 24.64 -7.08
C GLU A 12 -15.56 24.80 -7.27
N ARG A 13 -15.05 26.02 -7.04
CA ARG A 13 -13.61 26.30 -7.10
C ARG A 13 -12.84 25.59 -5.98
N LYS A 14 -13.38 25.54 -4.75
CA LYS A 14 -12.79 24.78 -3.64
C LYS A 14 -12.82 23.27 -3.89
N GLN A 15 -13.91 22.75 -4.46
CA GLN A 15 -14.00 21.33 -4.82
C GLN A 15 -12.98 20.95 -5.91
N ASN A 16 -12.86 21.75 -6.98
CA ASN A 16 -11.89 21.48 -8.05
C ASN A 16 -10.43 21.58 -7.58
N ILE A 17 -10.10 22.53 -6.71
CA ILE A 17 -8.76 22.63 -6.10
C ILE A 17 -8.49 21.40 -5.22
N GLY A 18 -9.47 20.97 -4.41
CA GLY A 18 -9.35 19.78 -3.57
C GLY A 18 -9.13 18.50 -4.38
N VAL A 19 -9.79 18.37 -5.54
CA VAL A 19 -9.60 17.25 -6.47
C VAL A 19 -8.22 17.31 -7.12
N ALA A 20 -7.80 18.47 -7.62
CA ALA A 20 -6.50 18.63 -8.26
C ALA A 20 -5.32 18.35 -7.31
N VAL A 21 -5.38 18.87 -6.06
CA VAL A 21 -4.36 18.61 -5.02
C VAL A 21 -4.30 17.13 -4.67
N ASN A 22 -5.44 16.44 -4.64
CA ASN A 22 -5.47 15.01 -4.37
C ASN A 22 -4.79 14.20 -5.49
N LEU A 23 -5.06 14.53 -6.76
CA LEU A 23 -4.46 13.85 -7.90
C LEU A 23 -2.94 14.08 -7.96
N ASP A 24 -2.47 15.31 -7.69
CA ASP A 24 -1.04 15.62 -7.61
C ASP A 24 -0.33 14.84 -6.47
N ALA A 25 -0.96 14.75 -5.29
CA ALA A 25 -0.42 13.96 -4.19
C ALA A 25 -0.36 12.46 -4.53
N GLN A 26 -1.39 11.93 -5.18
CA GLN A 26 -1.42 10.54 -5.64
C GLN A 26 -0.37 10.28 -6.72
N GLU A 27 -0.16 11.19 -7.66
CA GLU A 27 0.87 11.07 -8.70
C GLU A 27 2.28 11.07 -8.09
N LYS A 28 2.55 11.98 -7.16
CA LYS A 28 3.83 12.01 -6.41
C LYS A 28 4.05 10.74 -5.61
N CYS A 29 2.99 10.24 -4.97
CA CYS A 29 3.04 8.98 -4.25
C CYS A 29 3.38 7.80 -5.18
N ALA A 30 2.70 7.69 -6.33
CA ALA A 30 2.97 6.63 -7.30
C ALA A 30 4.42 6.68 -7.82
N LYS A 31 4.94 7.88 -8.13
CA LYS A 31 6.33 8.07 -8.55
C LYS A 31 7.32 7.63 -7.48
N GLN A 32 7.12 8.06 -6.24
CA GLN A 32 8.00 7.71 -5.13
C GLN A 32 7.94 6.20 -4.82
N ALA A 33 6.76 5.61 -4.82
CA ALA A 33 6.57 4.17 -4.61
C ALA A 33 7.33 3.34 -5.67
N ALA A 34 7.26 3.74 -6.94
CA ALA A 34 7.99 3.07 -8.01
C ALA A 34 9.52 3.24 -7.86
N GLN A 35 10.00 4.41 -7.44
CA GLN A 35 11.41 4.63 -7.16
C GLN A 35 11.90 3.72 -6.03
N GLU A 36 11.13 3.62 -4.95
CA GLU A 36 11.49 2.81 -3.79
C GLU A 36 11.45 1.31 -4.08
N PHE A 37 10.45 0.85 -4.85
CA PHE A 37 10.38 -0.53 -5.36
C PHE A 37 11.67 -0.94 -6.10
N ASN A 38 12.12 -0.10 -7.04
CA ASN A 38 13.35 -0.34 -7.79
C ASN A 38 14.60 -0.22 -6.90
N ARG A 39 14.64 0.75 -5.97
CA ARG A 39 15.78 0.97 -5.06
C ARG A 39 16.01 -0.23 -4.14
N LEU A 40 14.94 -0.91 -3.72
CA LEU A 40 14.99 -2.13 -2.92
C LEU A 40 15.35 -3.39 -3.74
N GLY A 41 15.47 -3.26 -5.05
CA GLY A 41 15.86 -4.35 -5.95
C GLY A 41 14.70 -5.23 -6.41
N TYR A 42 13.45 -4.85 -6.14
CA TYR A 42 12.30 -5.58 -6.66
C TYR A 42 12.10 -5.26 -8.14
N THR A 43 11.74 -6.27 -8.92
CA THR A 43 11.45 -6.13 -10.34
C THR A 43 10.17 -6.87 -10.72
N ILE A 44 9.45 -6.33 -11.71
CA ILE A 44 8.24 -6.98 -12.25
C ILE A 44 8.61 -8.29 -12.96
N GLU A 45 9.83 -8.39 -13.50
CA GLU A 45 10.35 -9.58 -14.17
C GLU A 45 10.53 -10.78 -13.22
N GLU A 46 10.70 -10.51 -11.92
CA GLU A 46 10.79 -11.50 -10.84
C GLU A 46 9.43 -11.72 -10.15
N ASP A 47 8.32 -11.47 -10.85
CA ASP A 47 6.94 -11.65 -10.38
C ASP A 47 6.57 -10.82 -9.13
N TRP A 48 7.32 -9.76 -8.83
CA TRP A 48 6.94 -8.79 -7.81
C TRP A 48 5.95 -7.76 -8.35
N GLN A 49 4.98 -7.44 -7.51
CA GLN A 49 3.92 -6.50 -7.80
C GLN A 49 3.99 -5.32 -6.83
N LEU A 50 3.56 -4.16 -7.31
CA LEU A 50 3.53 -2.92 -6.56
C LEU A 50 2.12 -2.33 -6.59
N ARG A 51 1.57 -2.07 -5.40
CA ARG A 51 0.38 -1.23 -5.21
C ARG A 51 0.78 -0.02 -4.37
N ASN A 52 0.24 1.16 -4.66
CA ASN A 52 0.49 2.36 -3.86
C ASN A 52 -0.80 3.10 -3.54
N HIS A 53 -0.78 3.83 -2.42
CA HIS A 53 -1.93 4.57 -1.94
C HIS A 53 -1.48 5.79 -1.13
N TYR A 54 -1.91 6.99 -1.54
CA TYR A 54 -1.70 8.18 -0.73
C TYR A 54 -2.78 8.29 0.35
N ASN A 55 -2.39 7.97 1.58
CA ASN A 55 -3.26 8.09 2.72
C ASN A 55 -3.28 9.54 3.26
N LYS A 56 -4.18 10.36 2.73
CA LYS A 56 -4.51 11.72 3.23
C LYS A 56 -4.64 11.85 4.76
N LYS A 57 -5.34 10.92 5.43
CA LYS A 57 -5.59 10.99 6.89
C LYS A 57 -4.28 10.91 7.68
N LEU A 58 -3.36 10.07 7.22
CA LEU A 58 -2.04 9.90 7.81
C LEU A 58 -0.98 10.82 7.19
N ASN A 59 -1.33 11.52 6.09
CA ASN A 59 -0.43 12.27 5.23
C ASN A 59 0.81 11.45 4.83
N LYS A 60 0.58 10.19 4.40
CA LYS A 60 1.64 9.24 4.06
C LYS A 60 1.38 8.59 2.72
N CYS A 61 2.45 8.29 1.98
CA CYS A 61 2.37 7.48 0.77
C CYS A 61 2.76 6.05 1.12
N PHE A 62 1.79 5.14 1.11
CA PHE A 62 2.07 3.74 1.35
C PHE A 62 2.30 3.01 0.03
N ALA A 63 3.31 2.16 0.01
CA ALA A 63 3.59 1.22 -1.06
C ALA A 63 3.54 -0.20 -0.49
N GLU A 64 2.73 -1.03 -1.11
CA GLU A 64 2.71 -2.46 -0.88
C GLU A 64 3.46 -3.17 -2.00
N ILE A 65 4.50 -3.90 -1.61
CA ILE A 65 5.30 -4.76 -2.46
C ILE A 65 4.93 -6.19 -2.14
N TYR A 66 4.51 -6.96 -3.12
CA TYR A 66 4.03 -8.31 -2.89
C TYR A 66 4.35 -9.24 -4.04
N GLY A 67 4.54 -10.52 -3.74
CA GLY A 67 4.91 -11.49 -4.75
C GLY A 67 5.05 -12.88 -4.17
N THR A 68 5.21 -13.85 -5.06
CA THR A 68 5.56 -15.21 -4.69
C THR A 68 6.96 -15.50 -5.19
N HIS A 69 7.84 -16.02 -4.33
CA HIS A 69 9.22 -16.32 -4.70
C HIS A 69 9.62 -17.71 -4.22
N LEU A 70 10.53 -18.34 -4.96
CA LEU A 70 11.16 -19.61 -4.56
C LEU A 70 12.32 -19.30 -3.60
N GLN A 71 12.28 -19.85 -2.39
CA GLN A 71 13.40 -19.75 -1.47
C GLN A 71 14.43 -20.85 -1.78
N GLU A 72 15.61 -20.45 -2.26
CA GLU A 72 16.65 -21.36 -2.75
C GLU A 72 17.08 -22.42 -1.70
N LEU A 73 17.14 -22.03 -0.43
CA LEU A 73 17.63 -22.89 0.65
C LEU A 73 16.77 -24.15 0.89
N ASN A 74 15.45 -24.06 0.70
CA ASN A 74 14.54 -25.16 0.98
C ASN A 74 13.67 -25.55 -0.21
N GLN A 75 13.84 -24.87 -1.36
CA GLN A 75 13.11 -25.13 -2.61
C GLN A 75 11.59 -25.04 -2.42
N LYS A 76 11.12 -24.15 -1.52
CA LYS A 76 9.69 -23.89 -1.29
C LYS A 76 9.32 -22.49 -1.76
N PHE A 77 8.08 -22.36 -2.24
CA PHE A 77 7.50 -21.08 -2.59
C PHE A 77 6.94 -20.37 -1.36
N TYR A 78 7.14 -19.06 -1.34
CA TYR A 78 6.66 -18.17 -0.28
C TYR A 78 5.96 -16.97 -0.87
N THR A 79 4.82 -16.63 -0.29
CA THR A 79 4.13 -15.38 -0.55
C THR A 79 4.61 -14.36 0.46
N ASN A 80 5.14 -13.23 -0.04
CA ASN A 80 5.64 -12.13 0.75
C ASN A 80 4.82 -10.87 0.44
N ARG A 81 4.50 -10.09 1.47
CA ARG A 81 3.88 -8.77 1.34
C ARG A 81 4.51 -7.81 2.34
N LEU A 82 4.98 -6.68 1.83
CA LEU A 82 5.65 -5.64 2.58
C LEU A 82 4.93 -4.32 2.35
N ILE A 83 4.56 -3.61 3.42
CA ILE A 83 4.02 -2.25 3.31
C ILE A 83 5.01 -1.27 3.90
N ILE A 84 5.40 -0.29 3.10
CA ILE A 84 6.35 0.76 3.47
C ILE A 84 5.74 2.15 3.26
N ASP A 85 6.24 3.14 3.99
CA ASP A 85 6.13 4.53 3.58
C ASP A 85 7.16 4.80 2.47
N ALA A 86 6.69 5.14 1.27
CA ALA A 86 7.55 5.28 0.10
C ALA A 86 8.56 6.43 0.20
N PHE A 87 8.29 7.47 1.02
CA PHE A 87 9.20 8.60 1.20
C PHE A 87 10.24 8.34 2.29
N GLU A 88 9.82 7.71 3.39
CA GLU A 88 10.70 7.44 4.53
C GLU A 88 11.43 6.08 4.42
N GLY A 89 10.97 5.19 3.53
CA GLY A 89 11.43 3.80 3.45
C GLY A 89 11.07 2.95 4.68
N LYS A 90 10.22 3.48 5.57
CA LYS A 90 9.88 2.84 6.85
C LYS A 90 8.85 1.74 6.63
N THR A 91 9.12 0.54 7.14
CA THR A 91 8.17 -0.59 7.13
C THR A 91 7.06 -0.43 8.16
N TYR A 92 5.82 -0.61 7.71
CA TYR A 92 4.60 -0.62 8.51
C TYR A 92 3.96 -2.00 8.59
N ALA A 93 4.14 -2.85 7.59
CA ALA A 93 3.63 -4.21 7.61
C ALA A 93 4.58 -5.18 6.91
N ASP A 94 4.66 -6.41 7.42
CA ASP A 94 5.44 -7.51 6.86
C ASP A 94 4.65 -8.81 7.04
N PHE A 95 4.52 -9.56 5.95
CA PHE A 95 3.79 -10.80 5.88
C PHE A 95 4.57 -11.82 5.07
N LEU A 96 4.71 -13.02 5.62
CA LEU A 96 5.37 -14.14 4.96
C LEU A 96 4.68 -15.44 5.33
N CYS A 97 4.32 -16.22 4.32
CA CYS A 97 3.81 -17.57 4.51
C CYS A 97 4.24 -18.49 3.36
N PRO A 98 4.23 -19.83 3.57
CA PRO A 98 4.40 -20.75 2.47
C PRO A 98 3.24 -20.61 1.48
N THR A 99 3.54 -20.69 0.19
CA THR A 99 2.52 -20.70 -0.86
C THR A 99 1.97 -22.11 -1.05
N SER A 100 0.65 -22.23 -1.17
CA SER A 100 -0.09 -23.43 -1.55
C SER A 100 -1.01 -23.14 -2.74
N ASP A 101 -1.71 -24.15 -3.26
CA ASP A 101 -2.70 -23.98 -4.32
C ASP A 101 -3.76 -22.96 -3.91
N GLY A 102 -3.72 -21.77 -4.53
CA GLY A 102 -4.64 -20.66 -4.23
C GLY A 102 -4.10 -19.53 -3.35
N GLY A 103 -2.81 -19.53 -3.01
CA GLY A 103 -2.16 -18.43 -2.28
C GLY A 103 -1.52 -18.86 -0.96
N CYS A 104 -1.63 -18.04 0.07
CA CYS A 104 -1.04 -18.31 1.37
C CYS A 104 -1.59 -19.60 2.00
N ALA A 105 -0.72 -20.51 2.44
CA ALA A 105 -1.13 -21.71 3.15
C ALA A 105 -1.80 -21.31 4.48
N SER A 106 -3.12 -21.43 4.54
CA SER A 106 -3.95 -20.85 5.62
C SER A 106 -3.60 -21.31 7.04
N THR A 107 -2.84 -22.41 7.17
CA THR A 107 -2.47 -23.01 8.45
C THR A 107 -1.09 -22.60 8.95
N THR A 108 -0.28 -21.88 8.16
CA THR A 108 1.09 -21.50 8.57
C THR A 108 1.44 -20.11 8.07
N VAL A 109 1.56 -19.16 8.99
CA VAL A 109 2.12 -17.83 8.73
C VAL A 109 3.41 -17.68 9.53
N TYR A 110 4.52 -17.40 8.84
CA TYR A 110 5.84 -17.25 9.46
C TYR A 110 6.06 -15.84 9.99
N ILE A 111 5.62 -14.84 9.22
CA ILE A 111 5.69 -13.43 9.60
C ILE A 111 4.31 -12.82 9.36
N CYS A 112 3.79 -12.13 10.37
CA CYS A 112 2.59 -11.32 10.24
C CYS A 112 2.67 -10.21 11.29
N LYS A 113 3.15 -9.06 10.86
CA LYS A 113 3.31 -7.90 11.71
C LYS A 113 2.76 -6.68 11.01
N VAL A 114 1.87 -5.95 11.66
CA VAL A 114 1.37 -4.66 11.20
C VAL A 114 1.52 -3.67 12.35
N LEU A 115 2.45 -2.72 12.21
CA LEU A 115 2.88 -1.82 13.28
C LEU A 115 3.33 -2.60 14.53
N ASP A 116 2.58 -2.46 15.62
CA ASP A 116 2.76 -3.10 16.92
C ASP A 116 1.91 -4.37 17.08
N LYS A 117 1.07 -4.71 16.09
CA LYS A 117 0.17 -5.85 16.12
C LYS A 117 0.75 -7.05 15.39
N LYS A 118 0.45 -8.23 15.93
CA LYS A 118 0.68 -9.52 15.27
C LYS A 118 -0.64 -10.04 14.72
N CYS A 119 -0.56 -10.87 13.69
CA CYS A 119 -1.68 -11.59 13.10
C CYS A 119 -1.29 -13.05 12.82
N VAL A 120 -2.27 -13.89 12.48
CA VAL A 120 -2.03 -15.32 12.20
C VAL A 120 -2.58 -15.79 10.86
N SER A 121 -3.20 -14.90 10.09
CA SER A 121 -3.78 -15.22 8.79
C SER A 121 -3.67 -14.04 7.83
N GLU A 122 -3.79 -14.34 6.54
CA GLU A 122 -3.86 -13.32 5.49
C GLU A 122 -5.11 -12.42 5.65
N GLU A 123 -6.25 -12.98 6.07
CA GLU A 123 -7.47 -12.20 6.30
C GLU A 123 -7.29 -11.17 7.43
N GLU A 124 -6.60 -11.55 8.51
CA GLU A 124 -6.25 -10.62 9.58
C GLU A 124 -5.26 -9.57 9.12
N PHE A 125 -4.25 -9.96 8.35
CA PHE A 125 -3.30 -9.04 7.75
C PHE A 125 -4.02 -7.97 6.92
N GLU A 126 -4.91 -8.39 6.01
CA GLU A 126 -5.72 -7.49 5.19
C GLU A 126 -6.53 -6.49 6.03
N LYS A 127 -7.23 -6.99 7.06
CA LYS A 127 -7.99 -6.11 7.97
C LYS A 127 -7.11 -5.09 8.68
N LEU A 128 -5.89 -5.46 9.05
CA LEU A 128 -4.95 -4.59 9.76
C LEU A 128 -4.31 -3.54 8.86
N ILE A 129 -4.10 -3.83 7.58
CA ILE A 129 -3.48 -2.90 6.63
C ILE A 129 -4.48 -1.92 6.00
N LYS A 130 -5.78 -2.23 6.01
CA LYS A 130 -6.83 -1.35 5.47
C LYS A 130 -6.72 0.12 5.91
N PRO A 131 -6.52 0.46 7.20
CA PRO A 131 -6.38 1.84 7.62
C PRO A 131 -5.18 2.58 7.00
N LEU A 132 -4.20 1.83 6.48
CA LEU A 132 -3.04 2.36 5.74
C LEU A 132 -3.35 2.49 4.25
N MET A 133 -4.01 1.48 3.65
CA MET A 133 -4.18 1.33 2.20
C MET A 133 -5.53 1.80 1.65
N GLU A 134 -6.47 2.24 2.51
CA GLU A 134 -7.80 2.73 2.11
C GLU A 134 -8.13 4.02 2.88
N ASN A 135 -8.55 5.10 2.18
CA ASN A 135 -9.13 6.28 2.85
C ASN A 135 -9.90 7.28 1.98
#